data_AF-A0A535TMY1-F1
#
_entry.id   AF-A0A535TMY1-F1
#
_cell.length_a   1.000
_cell.length_b   1.000
_cell.length_c   1.000
_cell.angle_alpha   90.00
_cell.angle_beta   90.00
_cell.angle_gamma   90.00
#
_symmetry.space_group_name_H-M   'P 1'
#
loop_
_entity.id
_entity.type
_entity.pdbx_description
1 polymer ?
#
loop_
_entity_poly.entity_id
_entity_poly.type
_entity_poly.pdbx_seq_one_letter_code
_entity_poly.pdbx_strand_id
1 'polypeptide(L)'
;MNLSKFAAALLLLGLGAVACGGSSGGGVTPGKKIAFLMPDAAPRYESQDLPLFQAKVRSMCSDCELVYRNAGGDAAVQRQQAEAALASGANVLVLDAVDPSAASVIVTAAAKRHVPVIAYDRLILNTTELAYYVSFDDATVGALQGSALLSAMKSSARPTVVMIHGDPTDLSAQVLKKAAHGALDGKVTVAKEYDTPSSSAGGAQEEMTQALAALNNKVDGVYAANDEVASGVVIAMK
;
A
#
# COMPACT_ATOMS: atom_id res chain seq x y z
N MET A 1 68.20 -29.76 -41.32
CA MET A 1 68.13 -30.02 -39.86
C MET A 1 66.65 -30.12 -39.50
N ASN A 2 65.98 -31.25 -39.69
CA ASN A 2 65.96 -32.43 -38.82
C ASN A 2 65.91 -32.08 -37.33
N LEU A 3 64.73 -32.23 -36.70
CA LEU A 3 64.52 -33.25 -35.67
C LEU A 3 63.01 -33.50 -35.48
N SER A 4 62.50 -34.55 -36.13
CA SER A 4 61.33 -35.30 -35.68
C SER A 4 61.75 -36.16 -34.48
N LYS A 5 60.89 -36.33 -33.46
CA LYS A 5 60.71 -37.60 -32.74
C LYS A 5 59.54 -37.62 -31.73
N PHE A 6 58.54 -38.45 -32.04
CA PHE A 6 57.85 -39.46 -31.21
C PHE A 6 57.24 -39.08 -29.85
N ALA A 7 55.91 -39.14 -29.74
CA ALA A 7 55.09 -40.21 -29.09
C ALA A 7 54.87 -39.95 -27.58
N ALA A 8 53.72 -40.18 -26.95
CA ALA A 8 52.71 -41.19 -27.18
C ALA A 8 51.30 -40.72 -26.73
N ALA A 9 50.29 -41.24 -27.43
CA ALA A 9 48.93 -41.30 -26.95
C ALA A 9 48.81 -42.35 -25.84
N LEU A 10 48.13 -42.03 -24.75
CA LEU A 10 47.53 -43.03 -23.86
C LEU A 10 46.02 -42.78 -23.84
N LEU A 11 45.30 -43.60 -24.60
CA LEU A 11 43.90 -43.91 -24.33
C LEU A 11 43.85 -44.83 -23.11
N LEU A 12 43.07 -44.46 -22.09
CA LEU A 12 42.52 -45.40 -21.13
C LEU A 12 40.99 -45.25 -21.16
N LEU A 13 40.35 -46.23 -21.80
CA LEU A 13 38.93 -46.54 -21.61
C LEU A 13 38.74 -47.04 -20.18
N GLY A 14 37.90 -46.35 -19.41
CA GLY A 14 37.31 -46.85 -18.17
C GLY A 14 35.79 -46.77 -18.28
N LEU A 15 35.16 -47.93 -18.41
CA LEU A 15 33.72 -48.14 -18.49
C LEU A 15 33.11 -48.11 -17.08
N GLY A 16 31.96 -47.45 -16.93
CA GLY A 16 30.94 -47.85 -15.95
C GLY A 16 30.62 -46.85 -14.84
N ALA A 17 29.54 -46.09 -15.02
CA ALA A 17 28.32 -46.21 -14.20
C ALA A 17 27.33 -45.12 -14.63
N VAL A 18 26.20 -45.55 -15.20
CA VAL A 18 24.98 -44.75 -15.28
C VAL A 18 24.51 -44.50 -13.84
N ALA A 19 24.68 -43.28 -13.36
CA ALA A 19 23.90 -42.77 -12.26
C ALA A 19 23.01 -41.66 -12.82
N CYS A 20 21.71 -41.93 -12.93
CA CYS A 20 20.71 -40.89 -13.04
C CYS A 20 20.85 -39.94 -11.85
N GLY A 21 21.44 -38.78 -12.09
CA GLY A 21 21.55 -37.70 -11.15
C GLY A 21 21.35 -36.40 -11.90
N GLY A 22 20.09 -36.08 -12.20
CA GLY A 22 19.70 -34.74 -12.63
C GLY A 22 19.89 -33.78 -11.47
N SER A 23 21.15 -33.42 -11.19
CA SER A 23 21.49 -32.32 -10.32
C SER A 23 21.21 -31.04 -11.10
N SER A 24 20.01 -30.49 -10.88
CA SER A 24 19.76 -29.08 -11.07
C SER A 24 20.84 -28.31 -10.32
N GLY A 25 21.85 -27.83 -11.07
CA GLY A 25 22.81 -26.85 -10.60
C GLY A 25 22.06 -25.55 -10.31
N GLY A 26 21.36 -25.51 -9.18
CA GLY A 26 20.86 -24.30 -8.57
C GLY A 26 22.07 -23.52 -8.08
N GLY A 27 22.66 -22.75 -8.98
CA GLY A 27 23.47 -21.61 -8.55
C GLY A 27 22.57 -20.80 -7.62
N VAL A 28 23.01 -20.65 -6.36
CA VAL A 28 22.35 -19.78 -5.38
C VAL A 28 22.31 -18.40 -6.02
N THR A 29 21.15 -18.06 -6.56
CA THR A 29 20.85 -16.68 -6.92
C THR A 29 20.84 -15.95 -5.58
N PRO A 30 21.61 -14.86 -5.40
CA PRO A 30 21.48 -14.03 -4.22
C PRO A 30 20.00 -13.74 -4.00
N GLY A 31 19.51 -13.99 -2.79
CA GLY A 31 18.09 -13.85 -2.45
C GLY A 31 17.58 -12.49 -2.92
N LYS A 32 16.40 -12.48 -3.55
CA LYS A 32 15.85 -11.23 -4.12
C LYS A 32 15.57 -10.24 -3.00
N LYS A 33 15.91 -8.98 -3.22
CA LYS A 33 15.65 -7.88 -2.29
C LYS A 33 14.34 -7.18 -2.66
N ILE A 34 13.39 -7.18 -1.73
CA ILE A 34 12.08 -6.55 -1.87
C ILE A 34 12.08 -5.31 -0.97
N ALA A 35 11.94 -4.12 -1.54
CA ALA A 35 11.74 -2.92 -0.75
C ALA A 35 10.25 -2.70 -0.53
N PHE A 36 9.80 -2.69 0.72
CA PHE A 36 8.43 -2.42 1.12
C PHE A 36 8.39 -1.06 1.81
N LEU A 37 7.91 -0.05 1.10
CA LEU A 37 8.03 1.36 1.46
C LEU A 37 6.65 1.93 1.77
N MET A 38 6.35 2.11 3.05
CA MET A 38 5.06 2.61 3.54
C MET A 38 5.09 4.12 3.80
N PRO A 39 3.93 4.80 3.73
CA PRO A 39 3.86 6.24 3.88
C PRO A 39 4.05 6.68 5.33
N ASP A 40 3.44 5.96 6.27
CA ASP A 40 3.38 6.30 7.68
C ASP A 40 3.22 5.02 8.55
N ALA A 41 3.06 5.21 9.86
CA ALA A 41 2.93 4.15 10.86
C ALA A 41 1.47 3.89 11.27
N ALA A 42 0.50 4.08 10.36
CA ALA A 42 -0.89 3.80 10.67
C ALA A 42 -1.03 2.38 11.27
N PRO A 43 -1.88 2.19 12.30
CA PRO A 43 -1.97 0.92 13.02
C PRO A 43 -2.19 -0.29 12.11
N ARG A 44 -2.96 -0.13 11.01
CA ARG A 44 -3.19 -1.16 9.99
C ARG A 44 -1.88 -1.65 9.37
N TYR A 45 -1.02 -0.73 8.92
CA TYR A 45 0.23 -1.09 8.24
C TYR A 45 1.16 -1.89 9.15
N GLU A 46 1.29 -1.49 10.41
CA GLU A 46 2.20 -2.14 11.37
C GLU A 46 1.65 -3.45 11.93
N SER A 47 0.33 -3.52 12.18
CA SER A 47 -0.30 -4.70 12.79
C SER A 47 -0.79 -5.75 11.80
N GLN A 48 -1.00 -5.39 10.53
CA GLN A 48 -1.57 -6.27 9.51
C GLN A 48 -0.68 -6.36 8.27
N ASP A 49 -0.52 -5.25 7.52
CA ASP A 49 0.12 -5.30 6.19
C ASP A 49 1.55 -5.82 6.28
N LEU A 50 2.40 -5.23 7.13
CA LEU A 50 3.79 -5.67 7.32
C LEU A 50 3.91 -7.13 7.76
N PRO A 51 3.30 -7.59 8.88
CA PRO A 51 3.47 -8.97 9.32
C PRO A 51 2.91 -9.98 8.32
N LEU A 52 1.77 -9.70 7.67
CA LEU A 52 1.18 -10.59 6.66
C LEU A 52 2.04 -10.64 5.40
N PHE A 53 2.51 -9.49 4.92
CA PHE A 53 3.40 -9.41 3.76
C PHE A 53 4.71 -10.16 4.03
N GLN A 54 5.33 -9.92 5.18
CA GLN A 54 6.56 -10.59 5.59
C GLN A 54 6.38 -12.12 5.69
N ALA A 55 5.29 -12.58 6.31
CA ALA A 55 4.98 -14.01 6.40
C ALA A 55 4.80 -14.62 5.01
N LYS A 56 4.10 -13.93 4.10
CA LYS A 56 3.87 -14.41 2.74
C LYS A 56 5.16 -14.48 1.94
N VAL A 57 5.99 -13.43 1.97
CA VAL A 57 7.32 -13.42 1.34
C VAL A 57 8.15 -14.58 1.84
N ARG A 58 8.30 -14.76 3.16
CA ARG A 58 9.08 -15.87 3.74
C ARG A 58 8.58 -17.24 3.31
N SER A 59 7.26 -17.42 3.19
CA SER A 59 6.66 -18.69 2.75
C SER A 59 6.94 -19.03 1.28
N MET A 60 7.18 -18.02 0.44
CA MET A 60 7.39 -18.18 -1.01
C MET A 60 8.87 -18.08 -1.41
N CYS A 61 9.66 -17.35 -0.64
CA CYS A 61 11.06 -17.07 -0.88
C CYS A 61 11.78 -16.91 0.47
N SER A 62 12.23 -18.03 1.04
CA SER A 62 12.83 -18.06 2.37
C SER A 62 14.17 -17.32 2.46
N ASP A 63 14.82 -17.11 1.32
CA ASP A 63 16.10 -16.39 1.19
C ASP A 63 15.93 -14.94 0.72
N CYS A 64 14.72 -14.48 0.41
CA CYS A 64 14.46 -13.09 0.05
C CYS A 64 14.69 -12.13 1.23
N GLU A 65 15.34 -11.00 0.96
CA GLU A 65 15.51 -9.91 1.91
C GLU A 65 14.35 -8.92 1.80
N LEU A 66 13.61 -8.71 2.88
CA LEU A 66 12.58 -7.68 2.96
C LEU A 66 13.16 -6.42 3.61
N VAL A 67 13.26 -5.34 2.84
CA VAL A 67 13.65 -4.01 3.32
C VAL A 67 12.39 -3.20 3.59
N TYR A 68 11.93 -3.23 4.83
CA TYR A 68 10.82 -2.38 5.28
C TYR A 68 11.30 -0.98 5.63
N ARG A 69 10.63 0.06 5.13
CA ARG A 69 10.81 1.44 5.59
C ARG A 69 9.47 2.16 5.64
N ASN A 70 9.38 3.08 6.58
CA ASN A 70 8.24 3.95 6.81
C ASN A 70 8.72 5.40 6.68
N ALA A 71 8.00 6.21 5.90
CA ALA A 71 8.40 7.57 5.59
C ALA A 71 7.92 8.62 6.59
N GLY A 72 7.09 8.25 7.58
CA GLY A 72 6.58 9.16 8.61
C GLY A 72 5.76 10.33 8.05
N GLY A 73 5.08 10.12 6.92
CA GLY A 73 4.33 11.16 6.22
C GLY A 73 5.19 12.15 5.42
N ASP A 74 6.49 11.92 5.25
CA ASP A 74 7.40 12.81 4.52
C ASP A 74 7.79 12.22 3.15
N ALA A 75 7.31 12.85 2.08
CA ALA A 75 7.56 12.41 0.70
C ALA A 75 9.05 12.53 0.30
N ALA A 76 9.79 13.50 0.86
CA ALA A 76 11.21 13.64 0.60
C ALA A 76 12.00 12.51 1.27
N VAL A 77 11.62 12.11 2.49
CA VAL A 77 12.16 10.92 3.18
C VAL A 77 11.84 9.66 2.39
N GLN A 78 10.59 9.48 1.92
CA GLN A 78 10.21 8.32 1.12
C GLN A 78 11.05 8.18 -0.16
N ARG A 79 11.30 9.31 -0.84
CA ARG A 79 12.19 9.35 -2.01
C ARG A 79 13.61 8.93 -1.67
N GLN A 80 14.17 9.39 -0.54
CA GLN A 80 15.50 8.99 -0.10
C GLN A 80 15.57 7.49 0.23
N GLN A 81 14.54 6.95 0.88
CA GLN A 81 14.43 5.52 1.17
C GLN A 81 14.39 4.68 -0.11
N ALA A 82 13.64 5.14 -1.12
CA ALA A 82 13.57 4.46 -2.41
C ALA A 82 14.91 4.50 -3.16
N GLU A 83 15.59 5.65 -3.24
CA GLU A 83 16.92 5.74 -3.85
C GLU A 83 17.95 4.86 -3.12
N ALA A 84 17.91 4.81 -1.78
CA ALA A 84 18.78 3.93 -1.00
C ALA A 84 18.50 2.44 -1.28
N ALA A 85 17.23 2.05 -1.39
CA ALA A 85 16.83 0.69 -1.73
C ALA A 85 17.30 0.30 -3.15
N LEU A 86 17.10 1.19 -4.13
CA LEU A 86 17.56 1.01 -5.51
C LEU A 86 19.08 0.90 -5.59
N ALA A 87 19.81 1.79 -4.92
CA ALA A 87 21.27 1.75 -4.86
C ALA A 87 21.79 0.47 -4.17
N SER A 88 21.03 -0.07 -3.22
CA SER A 88 21.34 -1.32 -2.52
C SER A 88 20.90 -2.58 -3.28
N GLY A 89 20.47 -2.45 -4.54
CA GLY A 89 20.14 -3.57 -5.40
C GLY A 89 18.76 -4.18 -5.17
N ALA A 90 17.77 -3.38 -4.76
CA ALA A 90 16.37 -3.83 -4.71
C ALA A 90 15.93 -4.40 -6.07
N ASN A 91 15.30 -5.58 -6.06
CA ASN A 91 14.76 -6.23 -7.24
C ASN A 91 13.32 -5.83 -7.55
N VAL A 92 12.61 -5.29 -6.58
CA VAL A 92 11.25 -4.75 -6.72
C VAL A 92 11.04 -3.69 -5.64
N LEU A 93 10.32 -2.64 -5.98
CA LEU A 93 9.75 -1.71 -5.01
C LEU A 93 8.25 -1.98 -4.88
N VAL A 94 7.78 -2.23 -3.67
CA VAL A 94 6.37 -2.20 -3.30
C VAL A 94 6.16 -0.91 -2.52
N LEU A 95 5.46 0.04 -3.13
CA LEU A 95 5.41 1.43 -2.71
C LEU A 95 3.97 1.86 -2.46
N ASP A 96 3.67 2.20 -1.22
CA ASP A 96 2.49 2.97 -0.85
C ASP A 96 2.94 4.43 -0.66
N ALA A 97 2.47 5.32 -1.54
CA ALA A 97 3.04 6.65 -1.68
C ALA A 97 2.53 7.62 -0.60
N VAL A 98 3.45 8.37 0.00
CA VAL A 98 3.10 9.52 0.85
C VAL A 98 2.32 10.56 0.03
N ASP A 99 2.86 10.93 -1.13
CA ASP A 99 2.23 11.82 -2.11
C ASP A 99 2.16 11.08 -3.46
N PRO A 100 0.98 10.53 -3.81
CA PRO A 100 0.81 9.81 -5.06
C PRO A 100 1.06 10.65 -6.32
N SER A 101 0.86 11.97 -6.26
CA SER A 101 1.10 12.87 -7.39
C SER A 101 2.58 13.14 -7.63
N ALA A 102 3.37 13.22 -6.56
CA ALA A 102 4.81 13.46 -6.62
C ALA A 102 5.66 12.17 -6.74
N ALA A 103 5.10 11.00 -6.41
CA ALA A 103 5.84 9.74 -6.37
C ALA A 103 6.30 9.20 -7.74
N SER A 104 5.85 9.77 -8.86
CA SER A 104 6.30 9.39 -10.21
C SER A 104 7.81 9.48 -10.40
N VAL A 105 8.49 10.34 -9.64
CA VAL A 105 9.95 10.47 -9.65
C VAL A 105 10.65 9.20 -9.12
N ILE A 106 10.05 8.53 -8.13
CA ILE A 106 10.55 7.25 -7.60
C ILE A 106 10.39 6.16 -8.66
N VAL A 107 9.22 6.11 -9.32
CA VAL A 107 8.93 5.14 -10.39
C VAL A 107 9.91 5.30 -11.55
N THR A 108 10.15 6.53 -11.98
CA THR A 108 11.11 6.87 -13.04
C THR A 108 12.53 6.42 -12.68
N ALA A 109 12.94 6.63 -11.42
CA ALA A 109 14.26 6.23 -10.94
C ALA A 109 14.45 4.71 -10.89
N ALA A 110 13.39 3.97 -10.56
CA ALA A 110 13.36 2.51 -10.57
C ALA A 110 13.38 1.95 -12.00
N ALA A 111 12.58 2.52 -12.92
CA ALA A 111 12.50 2.12 -14.31
C ALA A 111 13.85 2.25 -15.03
N LYS A 112 14.60 3.34 -14.80
CA LYS A 112 15.98 3.53 -15.30
C LYS A 112 16.96 2.44 -14.87
N ARG A 113 16.65 1.72 -13.79
CA ARG A 113 17.44 0.62 -13.23
C ARG A 113 16.80 -0.75 -13.51
N HIS A 114 15.75 -0.79 -14.33
CA HIS A 114 14.96 -1.98 -14.63
C HIS A 114 14.38 -2.67 -13.38
N VAL A 115 14.06 -1.88 -12.35
CA VAL A 115 13.40 -2.36 -11.14
C VAL A 115 11.90 -2.09 -11.25
N PRO A 116 11.05 -3.13 -11.27
CA PRO A 116 9.59 -2.95 -11.30
C PRO A 116 9.10 -2.27 -10.02
N VAL A 117 8.11 -1.41 -10.17
CA VAL A 117 7.38 -0.79 -9.05
C VAL A 117 5.94 -1.29 -9.02
N ILE A 118 5.52 -1.78 -7.86
CA ILE A 118 4.15 -2.13 -7.54
C ILE A 118 3.60 -0.99 -6.67
N ALA A 119 2.60 -0.26 -7.19
CA ALA A 119 1.82 0.65 -6.36
C ALA A 119 0.96 -0.20 -5.40
N TYR A 120 1.10 0.05 -4.11
CA TYR A 120 0.40 -0.68 -3.06
C TYR A 120 -0.54 0.27 -2.32
N ASP A 121 -1.81 -0.13 -2.16
CA ASP A 121 -2.88 0.64 -1.52
C ASP A 121 -3.27 1.93 -2.29
N ARG A 122 -2.31 2.83 -2.51
CA ARG A 122 -2.51 4.12 -3.19
C ARG A 122 -1.94 4.09 -4.61
N LEU A 123 -2.76 4.43 -5.59
CA LEU A 123 -2.34 4.51 -6.99
C LEU A 123 -1.38 5.68 -7.20
N ILE A 124 -0.16 5.40 -7.65
CA ILE A 124 0.82 6.43 -8.04
C ILE A 124 0.41 7.06 -9.37
N LEU A 125 0.36 8.39 -9.40
CA LEU A 125 -0.08 9.17 -10.55
C LEU A 125 1.10 9.66 -11.39
N ASN A 126 0.79 10.29 -12.52
CA ASN A 126 1.77 10.93 -13.40
C ASN A 126 2.88 9.99 -13.89
N THR A 127 2.57 8.70 -14.05
CA THR A 127 3.48 7.67 -14.56
C THR A 127 2.71 6.60 -15.34
N THR A 128 3.38 5.99 -16.31
CA THR A 128 2.92 4.81 -17.05
C THR A 128 3.83 3.60 -16.83
N GLU A 129 4.81 3.71 -15.93
CA GLU A 129 5.88 2.73 -15.73
C GLU A 129 5.63 1.78 -14.54
N LEU A 130 4.44 1.84 -13.93
CA LEU A 130 4.05 0.88 -12.90
C LEU A 130 3.94 -0.52 -13.50
N ALA A 131 4.51 -1.50 -12.81
CA ALA A 131 4.36 -2.90 -13.19
C ALA A 131 2.96 -3.40 -12.80
N TYR A 132 2.51 -3.05 -11.59
CA TYR A 132 1.21 -3.43 -11.05
C TYR A 132 0.67 -2.37 -10.09
N TYR A 133 -0.65 -2.37 -9.91
CA TYR A 133 -1.33 -1.67 -8.82
C TYR A 133 -2.15 -2.71 -8.03
N VAL A 134 -1.97 -2.74 -6.72
CA VAL A 134 -2.65 -3.67 -5.82
C VAL A 134 -3.31 -2.86 -4.71
N SER A 135 -4.64 -2.91 -4.64
CA SER A 135 -5.43 -2.23 -3.63
C SER A 135 -6.78 -2.93 -3.43
N PHE A 136 -7.59 -2.38 -2.53
CA PHE A 136 -8.98 -2.79 -2.32
C PHE A 136 -9.90 -2.16 -3.36
N ASP A 137 -11.13 -2.68 -3.45
CA ASP A 137 -12.21 -2.01 -4.18
C ASP A 137 -12.82 -0.94 -3.27
N ASP A 138 -12.26 0.27 -3.34
CA ASP A 138 -12.70 1.43 -2.56
C ASP A 138 -14.18 1.77 -2.78
N ALA A 139 -14.74 1.46 -3.96
CA ALA A 139 -16.17 1.69 -4.19
C ALA A 139 -17.02 0.72 -3.36
N THR A 140 -16.60 -0.54 -3.28
CA THR A 140 -17.25 -1.52 -2.39
C THR A 140 -17.06 -1.14 -0.93
N VAL A 141 -15.88 -0.68 -0.52
CA VAL A 141 -15.62 -0.25 0.87
C VAL A 141 -16.55 0.91 1.27
N GLY A 142 -16.61 1.98 0.48
CA GLY A 142 -17.46 3.14 0.81
C GLY A 142 -18.95 2.79 0.84
N ALA A 143 -19.41 1.92 -0.07
CA ALA A 143 -20.79 1.43 -0.08
C ALA A 143 -21.12 0.60 1.18
N LEU A 144 -20.17 -0.24 1.63
CA LEU A 144 -20.31 -1.02 2.86
C LEU A 144 -20.34 -0.13 4.10
N GLN A 145 -19.46 0.87 4.19
CA GLN A 145 -19.43 1.84 5.29
C GLN A 145 -20.77 2.59 5.42
N GLY A 146 -21.28 3.14 4.31
CA GLY A 146 -22.58 3.83 4.31
C GLY A 146 -23.74 2.90 4.68
N SER A 147 -23.74 1.66 4.18
CA SER A 147 -24.76 0.65 4.51
C SER A 147 -24.72 0.22 5.97
N ALA A 148 -23.52 0.09 6.55
CA ALA A 148 -23.33 -0.23 7.96
C ALA A 148 -23.85 0.90 8.85
N LEU A 149 -23.57 2.16 8.51
CA LEU A 149 -24.08 3.33 9.23
C LEU A 149 -25.62 3.37 9.24
N LEU A 150 -26.26 3.18 8.08
CA LEU A 150 -27.73 3.09 7.98
C LEU A 150 -28.30 1.98 8.86
N SER A 151 -27.67 0.81 8.84
CA SER A 151 -28.08 -0.34 9.64
C SER A 151 -27.96 -0.07 11.14
N ALA A 152 -26.89 0.61 11.55
CA ALA A 152 -26.65 0.96 12.95
C ALA A 152 -27.67 1.97 13.51
N MET A 153 -28.08 2.96 12.71
CA MET A 153 -29.07 3.97 13.12
C MET A 153 -30.51 3.44 13.21
N LYS A 154 -30.76 2.18 12.82
CA LYS A 154 -32.06 1.50 12.92
C LYS A 154 -33.24 2.30 12.32
N SER A 155 -33.00 2.91 11.15
CA SER A 155 -34.01 3.50 10.27
C SER A 155 -35.09 4.35 10.98
N SER A 156 -34.68 5.42 11.67
CA SER A 156 -35.59 6.55 11.92
C SER A 156 -35.99 7.21 10.59
N ALA A 157 -37.06 8.00 10.59
CA ALA A 157 -37.44 8.76 9.40
C ALA A 157 -36.36 9.84 9.11
N ARG A 158 -35.47 9.54 8.15
CA ARG A 158 -34.38 10.41 7.65
C ARG A 158 -33.43 10.96 8.74
N PRO A 159 -32.50 10.14 9.27
CA PRO A 159 -31.55 10.56 10.29
C PRO A 159 -30.64 11.70 9.80
N THR A 160 -30.23 12.55 10.74
CA THR A 160 -29.28 13.65 10.55
C THR A 160 -27.86 13.12 10.65
N VAL A 161 -27.12 13.15 9.55
CA VAL A 161 -25.76 12.60 9.45
C VAL A 161 -24.76 13.72 9.20
N VAL A 162 -23.61 13.62 9.87
CA VAL A 162 -22.39 14.36 9.51
C VAL A 162 -21.48 13.43 8.72
N MET A 163 -20.91 13.90 7.61
CA MET A 163 -19.95 13.13 6.82
C MET A 163 -18.56 13.77 6.93
N ILE A 164 -17.57 13.00 7.36
CA ILE A 164 -16.17 13.45 7.46
C ILE A 164 -15.33 12.49 6.64
N HIS A 165 -14.74 13.01 5.56
CA HIS A 165 -14.02 12.24 4.56
C HIS A 165 -12.51 12.26 4.79
N GLY A 166 -11.78 11.46 4.02
CA GLY A 166 -10.32 11.45 4.05
C GLY A 166 -9.69 12.62 3.29
N ASP A 167 -8.39 12.49 3.02
CA ASP A 167 -7.62 13.51 2.30
C ASP A 167 -8.19 13.74 0.89
N PRO A 168 -8.60 14.97 0.53
CA PRO A 168 -9.19 15.25 -0.78
C PRO A 168 -8.21 15.07 -1.95
N THR A 169 -6.90 15.02 -1.69
CA THR A 169 -5.86 14.78 -2.70
C THR A 169 -5.63 13.30 -2.97
N ASP A 170 -6.16 12.41 -2.14
CA ASP A 170 -6.11 10.96 -2.32
C ASP A 170 -7.26 10.48 -3.22
N LEU A 171 -6.93 9.76 -4.30
CA LEU A 171 -7.94 9.19 -5.19
C LEU A 171 -8.78 8.12 -4.50
N SER A 172 -8.21 7.33 -3.58
CA SER A 172 -8.96 6.31 -2.84
C SER A 172 -10.01 6.96 -1.93
N ALA A 173 -9.64 8.01 -1.19
CA ALA A 173 -10.58 8.83 -0.44
C ALA A 173 -11.71 9.41 -1.30
N GLN A 174 -11.42 9.87 -2.53
CA GLN A 174 -12.44 10.38 -3.45
C GLN A 174 -13.43 9.28 -3.90
N VAL A 175 -12.93 8.06 -4.15
CA VAL A 175 -13.79 6.92 -4.52
C VAL A 175 -14.66 6.50 -3.33
N LEU A 176 -14.09 6.42 -2.12
CA LEU A 176 -14.81 6.14 -0.88
C LEU A 176 -15.94 7.15 -0.65
N LYS A 177 -15.63 8.44 -0.73
CA LYS A 177 -16.59 9.54 -0.61
C LYS A 177 -17.76 9.36 -1.58
N LYS A 178 -17.48 9.15 -2.87
CA LYS A 178 -18.52 8.96 -3.89
C LYS A 178 -19.39 7.73 -3.59
N ALA A 179 -18.79 6.63 -3.18
CA ALA A 179 -19.52 5.41 -2.87
C ALA A 179 -20.38 5.53 -1.59
N ALA A 180 -19.88 6.22 -0.57
CA ALA A 180 -20.63 6.53 0.64
C ALA A 180 -21.86 7.39 0.34
N HIS A 181 -21.73 8.43 -0.49
CA HIS A 181 -22.86 9.19 -1.00
C HIS A 181 -23.87 8.32 -1.74
N GLY A 182 -23.40 7.43 -2.62
CA GLY A 182 -24.27 6.48 -3.32
C GLY A 182 -25.09 5.58 -2.38
N ALA A 183 -24.55 5.26 -1.20
CA ALA A 183 -25.25 4.49 -0.19
C ALA A 183 -26.22 5.33 0.66
N LEU A 184 -25.86 6.57 1.00
CA LEU A 184 -26.52 7.40 2.01
C LEU A 184 -27.51 8.44 1.44
N ASP A 185 -27.22 9.01 0.28
CA ASP A 185 -28.00 10.11 -0.29
C ASP A 185 -29.45 9.69 -0.51
N GLY A 186 -30.38 10.59 -0.18
CA GLY A 186 -31.83 10.35 -0.24
C GLY A 186 -32.39 9.49 0.90
N LYS A 187 -31.54 8.80 1.68
CA LYS A 187 -31.96 8.01 2.86
C LYS A 187 -31.71 8.75 4.18
N VAL A 188 -30.73 9.65 4.19
CA VAL A 188 -30.38 10.49 5.34
C VAL A 188 -30.51 11.97 5.01
N THR A 189 -30.35 12.82 6.02
CA THR A 189 -30.10 14.26 5.87
C THR A 189 -28.63 14.50 6.17
N VAL A 190 -27.80 14.71 5.14
CA VAL A 190 -26.40 15.13 5.32
C VAL A 190 -26.40 16.59 5.77
N ALA A 191 -26.20 16.82 7.06
CA ALA A 191 -26.35 18.14 7.68
C ALA A 191 -25.05 18.96 7.65
N LYS A 192 -23.91 18.26 7.68
CA LYS A 192 -22.57 18.83 7.52
C LYS A 192 -21.66 17.82 6.83
N GLU A 193 -20.70 18.34 6.08
CA GLU A 193 -19.75 17.56 5.31
C GLU A 193 -18.38 18.26 5.28
N TYR A 194 -17.32 17.48 5.49
CA TYR A 194 -15.93 17.95 5.54
C TYR A 194 -14.99 16.96 4.83
N ASP A 195 -13.91 17.46 4.25
CA ASP A 195 -12.80 16.66 3.74
C ASP A 195 -11.58 16.94 4.62
N THR A 196 -11.03 15.92 5.28
CA THR A 196 -9.96 16.07 6.28
C THR A 196 -8.57 15.92 5.63
N PRO A 197 -7.79 17.00 5.45
CA PRO A 197 -6.43 16.88 4.93
C PRO A 197 -5.57 15.94 5.79
N SER A 198 -4.72 15.14 5.15
CA SER A 198 -3.94 14.05 5.74
C SER A 198 -4.75 12.95 6.46
N SER A 199 -6.09 12.96 6.35
CA SER A 199 -6.99 12.07 7.11
C SER A 199 -6.70 12.06 8.62
N SER A 200 -6.24 13.19 9.17
CA SER A 200 -5.74 13.23 10.56
C SER A 200 -6.87 13.20 11.60
N ALA A 201 -6.64 12.51 12.72
CA ALA A 201 -7.56 12.53 13.84
C ALA A 201 -7.79 13.94 14.41
N GLY A 202 -6.74 14.77 14.45
CA GLY A 202 -6.83 16.16 14.93
C GLY A 202 -7.77 17.02 14.07
N GLY A 203 -7.61 16.96 12.74
CA GLY A 203 -8.50 17.68 11.82
C GLY A 203 -9.95 17.20 11.92
N ALA A 204 -10.15 15.88 11.95
CA ALA A 204 -11.49 15.29 12.09
C ALA A 204 -12.17 15.66 13.42
N GLN A 205 -11.40 15.77 14.51
CA GLN A 205 -11.91 16.23 15.80
C GLN A 205 -12.39 17.69 15.73
N GLU A 206 -11.63 18.58 15.09
CA GLU A 206 -12.02 19.98 14.91
C GLU A 206 -13.27 20.11 14.04
N GLU A 207 -13.32 19.39 12.92
CA GLU A 207 -14.46 19.37 11.99
C GLU A 207 -15.73 18.86 12.69
N MET A 208 -15.63 17.76 13.45
CA MET A 208 -16.76 17.24 14.20
C MET A 208 -17.20 18.19 15.31
N THR A 209 -16.26 18.86 16.01
CA THR A 209 -16.58 19.87 17.01
C THR A 209 -17.38 21.03 16.40
N GLN A 210 -16.98 21.50 15.22
CA GLN A 210 -17.70 22.54 14.48
C GLN A 210 -19.11 22.06 14.07
N ALA A 211 -19.22 20.80 13.62
CA ALA A 211 -20.50 20.21 13.24
C ALA A 211 -21.46 20.13 14.44
N LEU A 212 -20.99 19.64 15.59
CA LEU A 212 -21.75 19.54 16.83
C LEU A 212 -22.26 20.90 17.29
N ALA A 213 -21.40 21.93 17.28
CA ALA A 213 -21.79 23.29 17.62
C ALA A 213 -22.86 23.85 16.67
N ALA A 214 -22.67 23.68 15.36
CA ALA A 214 -23.62 24.18 14.35
C ALA A 214 -24.97 23.45 14.40
N LEU A 215 -24.98 22.18 14.81
CA LEU A 215 -26.18 21.35 14.86
C LEU A 215 -26.81 21.26 16.26
N ASN A 216 -26.28 22.00 17.24
CA ASN A 216 -26.71 21.93 18.64
C ASN A 216 -26.74 20.49 19.17
N ASN A 217 -25.70 19.72 18.85
CA ASN A 217 -25.56 18.28 19.17
C ASN A 217 -26.66 17.37 18.59
N LYS A 218 -27.46 17.84 17.62
CA LYS A 218 -28.49 17.03 16.96
C LYS A 218 -27.89 16.26 15.79
N VAL A 219 -27.20 15.17 16.10
CA VAL A 219 -26.58 14.26 15.13
C VAL A 219 -26.98 12.84 15.47
N ASP A 220 -27.57 12.14 14.49
CA ASP A 220 -28.01 10.74 14.63
C ASP A 220 -26.92 9.74 14.24
N GLY A 221 -25.97 10.16 13.40
CA GLY A 221 -24.82 9.34 13.01
C GLY A 221 -23.72 10.15 12.33
N VAL A 222 -22.51 9.59 12.31
CA VAL A 222 -21.36 10.18 11.64
C VAL A 222 -20.77 9.15 10.70
N TYR A 223 -20.61 9.51 9.44
CA TYR A 223 -19.75 8.78 8.51
C TYR A 223 -18.33 9.30 8.68
N ALA A 224 -17.37 8.40 8.88
CA ALA A 224 -15.94 8.68 8.89
C ALA A 224 -15.28 7.77 7.84
N ALA A 225 -14.47 8.34 6.95
CA ALA A 225 -13.91 7.59 5.82
C ALA A 225 -12.94 6.46 6.22
N ASN A 226 -12.29 6.57 7.39
CA ASN A 226 -11.41 5.55 7.94
C ASN A 226 -11.33 5.65 9.47
N ASP A 227 -10.60 4.72 10.08
CA ASP A 227 -10.51 4.60 11.53
C ASP A 227 -9.76 5.78 12.20
N GLU A 228 -8.79 6.39 11.52
CA GLU A 228 -8.06 7.55 12.04
C GLU A 228 -8.99 8.77 12.15
N VAL A 229 -9.75 9.06 11.09
CA VAL A 229 -10.81 10.09 11.08
C VAL A 229 -11.87 9.75 12.14
N ALA A 230 -12.30 8.49 12.21
CA ALA A 230 -13.30 8.05 13.20
C ALA A 230 -12.80 8.25 14.64
N SER A 231 -11.50 8.07 14.90
CA SER A 231 -10.93 8.31 16.22
C SER A 231 -11.07 9.77 16.65
N GLY A 232 -10.81 10.72 15.74
CA GLY A 232 -11.01 12.15 15.95
C GLY A 232 -12.47 12.51 16.22
N VAL A 233 -13.38 11.94 15.42
CA VAL A 233 -14.83 12.07 15.63
C VAL A 233 -15.25 11.59 17.02
N VAL A 234 -14.80 10.40 17.43
CA VAL A 234 -15.12 9.84 18.75
C VAL A 234 -14.58 10.71 19.88
N ILE A 235 -13.43 11.35 19.72
CA ILE A 235 -12.90 12.29 20.71
C ILE A 235 -13.81 13.52 20.84
N ALA A 236 -14.27 14.09 19.73
CA ALA A 236 -15.14 15.27 19.74
C ALA A 236 -16.53 14.99 20.33
N MET A 237 -16.99 13.74 20.31
CA MET A 237 -18.32 13.33 20.79
C MET A 237 -18.36 12.90 22.27
N LYS A 238 -17.21 12.89 22.97
CA LYS A 238 -17.12 12.62 24.41
C LYS A 238 -17.37 13.86 25.24
#